data_AF-A0A928Y5I6-F1
#
_entry.id   AF-A0A928Y5I6-F1
#
_cell.length_a   1.000
_cell.length_b   1.000
_cell.length_c   1.000
_cell.angle_alpha   90.00
_cell.angle_beta   90.00
_cell.angle_gamma   90.00
#
_symmetry.space_group_name_H-M   'P 1'
#
loop_
_entity.id
_entity.type
_entity.pdbx_description
1 polymer ?
#
loop_
_entity_poly.entity_id
_entity_poly.type
_entity_poly.pdbx_seq_one_letter_code
_entity_poly.pdbx_strand_id
1 'polypeptide(L)'
;MRNALLFSLVLALLLGAAPVRIAHAAILPSDLVRSFDVDTIYYVSPADGKRYSFPSVGVYHTWYANFERVAFVSAEELAAIPFGGVVYVRPGSAMVKVTTDPKTYAVAAGGKLRHVANEEAAASVYGADWNTHIIDIDQAFFANYDIGATVAGADDYVPAYELHMNGEIFQTLDRPAGGAGAAPQSMNGTLPSSIGAGSGFYAETAMLSPSNADRMLLAANDVVFARCETSVCAGVAGPFFNAENIKVESYACDAYRTCRRTALGSVHILPSSSMPNLSVNFDHHIGTKTATLTLAASGGTPSHISITREAGQTTTCANTNVCQTESPPLSLGPYTYTALACDEARRCVFADPITIGPLY
;
A
#
# COMPACT_ATOMS: atom_id res chain seq x y z
N MET A 1 87.91 11.80 -10.08
CA MET A 1 86.72 12.65 -10.27
C MET A 1 85.67 11.77 -10.90
N ARG A 2 84.67 11.37 -10.11
CA ARG A 2 83.81 10.19 -10.31
C ARG A 2 82.35 10.66 -10.25
N ASN A 3 81.55 10.22 -11.20
CA ASN A 3 80.09 10.07 -11.14
C ASN A 3 79.25 11.32 -10.81
N ALA A 4 78.76 11.98 -11.86
CA ALA A 4 77.46 12.66 -11.82
C ALA A 4 76.99 12.85 -13.27
N LEU A 5 75.68 12.84 -13.50
CA LEU A 5 74.99 13.09 -14.78
C LEU A 5 74.79 11.87 -15.68
N LEU A 6 74.07 10.86 -15.20
CA LEU A 6 73.29 9.96 -16.06
C LEU A 6 72.25 9.20 -15.19
N PHE A 7 71.43 9.94 -14.44
CA PHE A 7 70.31 9.37 -13.68
C PHE A 7 69.25 10.47 -13.45
N SER A 8 68.66 11.00 -14.52
CA SER A 8 67.62 12.03 -14.38
C SER A 8 66.55 11.96 -15.47
N LEU A 9 66.19 10.75 -15.93
CA LEU A 9 65.09 10.58 -16.90
C LEU A 9 64.30 9.27 -16.74
N VAL A 10 64.03 8.82 -15.51
CA VAL A 10 63.05 7.73 -15.24
C VAL A 10 62.20 8.02 -13.98
N LEU A 11 61.87 9.29 -13.70
CA LEU A 11 61.03 9.66 -12.54
C LEU A 11 59.70 10.33 -12.92
N ALA A 12 59.28 10.26 -14.18
CA ALA A 12 58.14 11.05 -14.66
C ALA A 12 56.95 10.23 -15.17
N LEU A 13 56.76 8.98 -14.73
CA LEU A 13 55.56 8.21 -15.10
C LEU A 13 55.06 7.26 -14.00
N LEU A 14 55.02 7.75 -12.76
CA LEU A 14 54.06 7.27 -11.76
C LEU A 14 52.95 8.32 -11.67
N LEU A 15 52.14 8.44 -12.72
CA LEU A 15 50.82 9.03 -12.58
C LEU A 15 50.09 8.17 -11.55
N GLY A 16 49.93 8.69 -10.33
CA GLY A 16 49.07 8.09 -9.35
C GLY A 16 47.69 7.92 -9.97
N ALA A 17 47.31 6.67 -10.23
CA ALA A 17 45.92 6.33 -10.38
C ALA A 17 45.28 6.64 -9.02
N ALA A 18 44.71 7.84 -8.88
CA ALA A 18 43.79 8.10 -7.79
C ALA A 18 42.74 6.98 -7.86
N PRO A 19 42.45 6.28 -6.75
CA PRO A 19 41.43 5.25 -6.77
C PRO A 19 40.15 5.93 -7.26
N VAL A 20 39.62 5.46 -8.39
CA VAL A 20 38.29 5.84 -8.85
C VAL A 20 37.35 5.37 -7.75
N ARG A 21 36.97 6.28 -6.86
CA ARG A 21 35.84 6.09 -5.96
C ARG A 21 34.63 6.07 -6.87
N ILE A 22 34.20 4.88 -7.29
CA ILE A 22 32.85 4.74 -7.82
C ILE A 22 31.95 5.22 -6.69
N ALA A 23 31.34 6.38 -6.86
CA ALA A 23 30.30 6.85 -5.95
C ALA A 23 29.18 5.82 -6.04
N HIS A 24 29.09 4.92 -5.05
CA HIS A 24 27.89 4.14 -4.87
C HIS A 24 26.75 5.11 -4.56
N ALA A 25 25.55 4.80 -5.04
CA ALA A 25 24.36 5.52 -4.60
C ALA A 25 24.36 5.53 -3.06
N ALA A 26 24.20 6.71 -2.46
CA ALA A 26 24.13 6.81 -1.02
C ALA A 26 22.98 5.93 -0.51
N ILE A 27 23.22 5.14 0.52
CA ILE A 27 22.17 4.33 1.17
C ILE A 27 21.12 5.30 1.71
N LEU A 28 19.90 5.20 1.18
CA LEU A 28 18.78 6.03 1.54
C LEU A 28 17.92 5.35 2.62
N PRO A 29 17.20 6.16 3.42
CA PRO A 29 16.11 5.65 4.23
C PRO A 29 15.13 4.80 3.40
N SER A 30 14.67 3.69 3.97
CA SER A 30 13.80 2.68 3.35
C SER A 30 14.46 1.77 2.29
N ASP A 31 15.78 1.83 2.13
CA ASP A 31 16.51 0.92 1.25
C ASP A 31 16.54 -0.52 1.78
N LEU A 32 16.58 -1.47 0.85
CA LEU A 32 16.91 -2.87 1.10
C LEU A 32 18.36 -3.09 0.69
N VAL A 33 19.19 -3.56 1.62
CA VAL A 33 20.63 -3.73 1.38
C VAL A 33 21.11 -5.11 1.79
N ARG A 34 22.13 -5.60 1.09
CA ARG A 34 22.95 -6.76 1.49
C ARG A 34 24.41 -6.53 1.11
N SER A 35 25.34 -7.22 1.76
CA SER A 35 26.72 -7.26 1.26
C SER A 35 26.95 -8.49 0.38
N PHE A 36 28.10 -8.52 -0.29
CA PHE A 36 28.55 -9.71 -1.03
C PHE A 36 28.97 -10.85 -0.11
N ASP A 37 29.28 -10.56 1.17
CA ASP A 37 29.81 -11.53 2.12
C ASP A 37 28.72 -12.23 2.94
N VAL A 38 27.50 -11.69 2.97
CA VAL A 38 26.36 -12.27 3.70
C VAL A 38 25.10 -12.30 2.83
N ASP A 39 24.33 -13.37 2.96
CA ASP A 39 23.04 -13.52 2.26
C ASP A 39 21.87 -12.83 2.97
N THR A 40 22.06 -12.39 4.22
CA THR A 40 21.02 -11.69 4.98
C THR A 40 20.69 -10.34 4.34
N ILE A 41 19.41 -10.15 4.05
CA ILE A 41 18.87 -8.88 3.58
C ILE A 41 18.51 -8.02 4.78
N TYR A 42 18.81 -6.73 4.68
CA TYR A 42 18.49 -5.74 5.70
C TYR A 42 17.61 -4.63 5.14
N TYR A 43 16.66 -4.19 5.94
CA TYR A 43 15.90 -2.96 5.71
C TYR A 43 16.52 -1.81 6.52
N VAL A 44 16.77 -0.67 5.88
CA VAL A 44 17.29 0.55 6.54
C VAL A 44 16.12 1.44 6.94
N SER A 45 15.86 1.54 8.24
CA SER A 45 14.69 2.26 8.75
C SER A 45 14.83 3.78 8.65
N PRO A 46 13.84 4.50 8.09
CA PRO A 46 13.82 5.96 8.09
C PRO A 46 13.60 6.58 9.47
N ALA A 47 13.10 5.82 10.44
CA ALA A 47 12.78 6.34 11.77
C ALA A 47 14.01 6.53 12.65
N ASP A 48 14.98 5.61 12.58
CA ASP A 48 16.15 5.59 13.46
C ASP A 48 17.48 5.38 12.72
N GLY A 49 17.46 5.22 11.39
CA GLY A 49 18.64 4.99 10.56
C GLY A 49 19.31 3.63 10.79
N LYS A 50 18.67 2.70 11.50
CA LYS A 50 19.22 1.37 11.79
C LYS A 50 18.85 0.35 10.73
N ARG A 51 19.65 -0.71 10.64
CA ARG A 51 19.37 -1.87 9.78
C ARG A 51 18.62 -2.96 10.55
N TYR A 52 17.59 -3.51 9.93
CA TYR A 52 16.76 -4.59 10.47
C TYR A 52 16.82 -5.80 9.54
N SER A 53 17.16 -6.98 10.07
CA SER A 53 17.32 -8.19 9.26
C SER A 53 15.98 -8.88 9.00
N PHE A 54 15.78 -9.42 7.82
CA PHE A 54 14.70 -10.38 7.57
C PHE A 54 15.10 -11.77 8.11
N PRO A 55 14.33 -12.36 9.04
CA PRO A 55 14.66 -13.66 9.64
C PRO A 55 14.69 -14.84 8.66
N SER A 56 13.89 -14.76 7.60
CA SER A 56 13.83 -15.78 6.55
C SER A 56 13.35 -15.17 5.24
N VAL A 57 13.57 -15.90 4.15
CA VAL A 57 13.02 -15.56 2.82
C VAL A 57 11.48 -15.51 2.83
N GLY A 58 10.83 -16.35 3.65
CA GLY A 58 9.38 -16.32 3.82
C GLY A 58 8.91 -15.00 4.42
N VAL A 59 9.59 -14.50 5.46
CA VAL A 59 9.29 -13.18 6.03
C VAL A 59 9.51 -12.08 5.00
N TYR A 60 10.63 -12.11 4.25
CA TYR A 60 10.90 -11.14 3.18
C TYR A 60 9.77 -11.11 2.14
N HIS A 61 9.30 -12.27 1.69
CA HIS A 61 8.24 -12.36 0.68
C HIS A 61 6.86 -11.90 1.15
N THR A 62 6.64 -11.76 2.46
CA THR A 62 5.44 -11.09 2.95
C THR A 62 5.43 -9.58 2.65
N TRP A 63 6.61 -8.99 2.43
CA TRP A 63 6.80 -7.57 2.14
C TRP A 63 7.09 -7.27 0.68
N TYR A 64 7.86 -8.14 0.01
CA TYR A 64 8.34 -7.89 -1.35
C TYR A 64 8.21 -9.14 -2.23
N ALA A 65 7.73 -8.95 -3.46
CA ALA A 65 7.53 -10.06 -4.40
C ALA A 65 8.85 -10.71 -4.84
N ASN A 66 9.91 -9.92 -4.98
CA ASN A 66 11.21 -10.36 -5.50
C ASN A 66 12.37 -9.55 -4.87
N PHE A 67 13.59 -9.85 -5.29
CA PHE A 67 14.82 -9.21 -4.79
C PHE A 67 15.32 -8.03 -5.64
N GLU A 68 14.55 -7.56 -6.62
CA GLU A 68 15.01 -6.53 -7.57
C GLU A 68 15.30 -5.18 -6.89
N ARG A 69 14.68 -4.94 -5.74
CA ARG A 69 14.89 -3.73 -4.92
C ARG A 69 16.09 -3.82 -3.99
N VAL A 70 16.77 -4.97 -3.90
CA VAL A 70 17.88 -5.16 -2.96
C VAL A 70 19.17 -4.62 -3.58
N ALA A 71 19.73 -3.58 -2.97
CA ALA A 71 21.01 -3.00 -3.34
C ALA A 71 22.18 -3.77 -2.69
N PHE A 72 23.28 -3.89 -3.42
CA PHE A 72 24.53 -4.42 -2.89
C PHE A 72 25.38 -3.28 -2.34
N VAL A 73 25.94 -3.49 -1.15
CA VAL A 73 26.85 -2.55 -0.47
C VAL A 73 28.10 -3.28 0.00
N SER A 74 29.19 -2.56 0.28
CA SER A 74 30.38 -3.16 0.90
C SER A 74 30.10 -3.63 2.33
N ALA A 75 30.93 -4.55 2.84
CA ALA A 75 30.83 -5.00 4.23
C ALA A 75 31.07 -3.85 5.21
N GLU A 76 31.96 -2.91 4.88
CA GLU A 76 32.25 -1.73 5.69
C GLU A 76 31.05 -0.78 5.75
N GLU A 77 30.40 -0.49 4.61
CA GLU A 77 29.18 0.33 4.56
C GLU A 77 28.04 -0.33 5.33
N LEU A 78 27.86 -1.65 5.15
CA LEU A 78 26.85 -2.38 5.88
C LEU A 78 27.13 -2.30 7.38
N ALA A 79 28.36 -2.60 7.83
CA ALA A 79 28.78 -2.58 9.22
C ALA A 79 28.71 -1.20 9.89
N ALA A 80 28.81 -0.11 9.11
CA ALA A 80 28.63 1.25 9.60
C ALA A 80 27.18 1.55 10.02
N ILE A 81 26.19 0.80 9.52
CA ILE A 81 24.78 0.96 9.89
C ILE A 81 24.50 0.14 11.16
N PRO A 82 24.09 0.77 12.28
CA PRO A 82 23.81 0.05 13.51
C PRO A 82 22.67 -0.95 13.36
N PHE A 83 22.79 -2.12 14.00
CA PHE A 83 21.74 -3.13 13.99
C PHE A 83 20.60 -2.74 14.94
N GLY A 84 19.37 -2.74 14.43
CA GLY A 84 18.16 -2.34 15.17
C GLY A 84 17.30 -3.52 15.63
N GLY A 85 17.44 -4.70 15.01
CA GLY A 85 16.63 -5.87 15.31
C GLY A 85 16.20 -6.63 14.06
N VAL A 86 15.05 -7.28 14.15
CA VAL A 86 14.49 -8.09 13.06
C VAL A 86 13.23 -7.45 12.47
N VAL A 87 13.00 -7.69 11.19
CA VAL A 87 11.72 -7.37 10.53
C VAL A 87 10.72 -8.48 10.85
N TYR A 88 9.51 -8.09 11.24
CA TYR A 88 8.41 -9.02 11.46
C TYR A 88 7.75 -9.43 10.14
N VAL A 89 7.07 -10.57 10.14
CA VAL A 89 6.03 -10.91 9.14
C VAL A 89 5.11 -9.72 8.93
N ARG A 90 4.83 -9.37 7.67
CA ARG A 90 3.97 -8.23 7.34
C ARG A 90 2.57 -8.43 7.94
N PRO A 91 2.07 -7.50 8.77
CA PRO A 91 0.73 -7.63 9.34
C PRO A 91 -0.34 -7.80 8.27
N GLY A 92 -1.30 -8.70 8.54
CA GLY A 92 -2.41 -9.02 7.64
C GLY A 92 -2.05 -9.81 6.38
N SER A 93 -0.76 -10.06 6.10
CA SER A 93 -0.34 -10.80 4.89
C SER A 93 -0.47 -12.31 5.05
N ALA A 94 -0.19 -12.82 6.24
CA ALA A 94 -0.18 -14.24 6.56
C ALA A 94 -0.40 -14.42 8.05
N MET A 95 -0.87 -15.61 8.41
CA MET A 95 -0.78 -16.14 9.75
C MET A 95 0.57 -16.81 9.97
N VAL A 96 0.93 -16.93 11.24
CA VAL A 96 2.22 -17.46 11.70
C VAL A 96 2.00 -18.66 12.59
N LYS A 97 2.87 -19.66 12.42
CA LYS A 97 3.03 -20.80 13.32
C LYS A 97 4.49 -21.02 13.71
N VAL A 98 4.66 -21.76 14.80
CA VAL A 98 5.94 -22.34 15.23
C VAL A 98 5.74 -23.82 15.48
N THR A 99 6.79 -24.62 15.29
CA THR A 99 6.71 -26.08 15.42
C THR A 99 6.42 -26.56 16.85
N THR A 100 6.69 -25.73 17.85
CA THR A 100 6.52 -26.05 19.27
C THR A 100 5.16 -25.67 19.85
N ASP A 101 4.34 -24.91 19.13
CA ASP A 101 3.00 -24.51 19.57
C ASP A 101 1.99 -24.82 18.46
N PRO A 102 0.96 -25.65 18.70
CA PRO A 102 -0.03 -26.00 17.68
C PRO A 102 -0.91 -24.80 17.24
N LYS A 103 -0.88 -23.68 17.98
CA LYS A 103 -1.69 -22.50 17.72
C LYS A 103 -1.29 -21.74 16.47
N THR A 104 -2.28 -21.18 15.79
CA THR A 104 -2.10 -20.25 14.66
C THR A 104 -2.25 -18.81 15.14
N TYR A 105 -1.39 -17.91 14.70
CA TYR A 105 -1.43 -16.51 15.10
C TYR A 105 -1.59 -15.57 13.90
N ALA A 106 -2.54 -14.65 13.97
CA ALA A 106 -2.60 -13.52 13.06
C ALA A 106 -1.57 -12.45 13.50
N VAL A 107 -0.87 -11.84 12.54
CA VAL A 107 0.17 -10.84 12.84
C VAL A 107 -0.43 -9.45 12.79
N ALA A 108 -0.40 -8.74 13.91
CA ALA A 108 -0.84 -7.35 14.02
C ALA A 108 0.36 -6.40 14.11
N ALA A 109 0.10 -5.11 13.91
CA ALA A 109 1.06 -4.02 14.07
C ALA A 109 1.90 -4.12 15.36
N GLY A 110 3.15 -3.63 15.30
CA GLY A 110 4.05 -3.60 16.46
C GLY A 110 4.60 -4.97 16.89
N GLY A 111 4.60 -5.96 16.00
CA GLY A 111 5.09 -7.31 16.29
C GLY A 111 4.18 -8.09 17.25
N LYS A 112 2.85 -7.95 17.13
CA LYS A 112 1.89 -8.66 17.98
C LYS A 112 1.35 -9.90 17.29
N LEU A 113 1.42 -11.04 17.96
CA LEU A 113 0.80 -12.30 17.55
C LEU A 113 -0.52 -12.50 18.28
N ARG A 114 -1.61 -12.54 17.52
CA ARG A 114 -2.97 -12.70 18.03
C ARG A 114 -3.45 -14.09 17.73
N HIS A 115 -3.65 -14.90 18.76
CA HIS A 115 -4.07 -16.29 18.60
C HIS A 115 -5.44 -16.35 17.91
N VAL A 116 -5.54 -17.11 16.82
CA VAL A 116 -6.81 -17.36 16.12
C VAL A 116 -7.50 -18.54 16.78
N ALA A 117 -8.69 -18.31 17.35
CA ALA A 117 -9.31 -19.22 18.31
C ALA A 117 -9.59 -20.63 17.77
N ASN A 118 -9.98 -20.72 16.49
CA ASN A 118 -10.32 -21.96 15.80
C ASN A 118 -10.33 -21.75 14.27
N GLU A 119 -10.58 -22.82 13.52
CA GLU A 119 -10.64 -22.78 12.05
C GLU A 119 -11.79 -21.93 11.51
N GLU A 120 -12.92 -21.87 12.22
CA GLU A 120 -14.07 -21.04 11.84
C GLU A 120 -13.72 -19.54 11.91
N ALA A 121 -13.02 -19.13 12.97
CA ALA A 121 -12.47 -17.79 13.10
C ALA A 121 -11.47 -17.50 11.97
N ALA A 122 -10.56 -18.44 11.68
CA ALA A 122 -9.59 -18.29 10.59
C ALA A 122 -10.29 -18.12 9.23
N ALA A 123 -11.29 -18.95 8.94
CA ALA A 123 -12.06 -18.88 7.71
C ALA A 123 -12.88 -17.59 7.60
N SER A 124 -13.42 -17.10 8.72
CA SER A 124 -14.15 -15.84 8.75
C SER A 124 -13.26 -14.62 8.46
N VAL A 125 -11.98 -14.70 8.82
CA VAL A 125 -11.00 -13.61 8.74
C VAL A 125 -10.25 -13.63 7.40
N TYR A 126 -9.76 -14.81 6.98
CA TYR A 126 -8.88 -14.99 5.83
C TYR A 126 -9.52 -15.71 4.65
N GLY A 127 -10.79 -16.13 4.76
CA GLY A 127 -11.49 -16.87 3.72
C GLY A 127 -11.29 -18.39 3.79
N ALA A 128 -11.93 -19.10 2.86
CA ALA A 128 -11.94 -20.58 2.87
C ALA A 128 -10.55 -21.22 2.68
N ASP A 129 -9.62 -20.49 2.07
CA ASP A 129 -8.23 -20.85 1.79
C ASP A 129 -7.25 -20.38 2.88
N TRP A 130 -7.75 -19.99 4.07
CA TRP A 130 -6.94 -19.50 5.19
C TRP A 130 -5.70 -20.37 5.51
N ASN A 131 -5.82 -21.68 5.33
CA ASN A 131 -4.76 -22.65 5.60
C ASN A 131 -3.57 -22.53 4.63
N THR A 132 -3.76 -21.89 3.48
CA THR A 132 -2.69 -21.57 2.51
C THR A 132 -1.94 -20.28 2.88
N HIS A 133 -2.51 -19.47 3.77
CA HIS A 133 -1.96 -18.20 4.25
C HIS A 133 -1.20 -18.35 5.57
N ILE A 134 -0.55 -19.50 5.82
CA ILE A 134 0.22 -19.76 7.03
C ILE A 134 1.70 -19.90 6.67
N ILE A 135 2.56 -19.18 7.38
CA ILE A 135 4.00 -19.34 7.29
C ILE A 135 4.59 -19.76 8.63
N ASP A 136 5.59 -20.63 8.58
CA ASP A 136 6.35 -21.01 9.76
C ASP A 136 7.47 -19.99 10.02
N ILE A 137 7.62 -19.61 11.28
CA ILE A 137 8.80 -18.86 11.73
C ILE A 137 9.60 -19.70 12.70
N ASP A 138 10.92 -19.46 12.74
CA ASP A 138 11.78 -20.13 13.72
C ASP A 138 11.44 -19.65 15.14
N GLN A 139 11.51 -20.57 16.10
CA GLN A 139 11.22 -20.31 17.51
C GLN A 139 12.10 -19.18 18.08
N ALA A 140 13.36 -19.06 17.63
CA ALA A 140 14.26 -18.00 18.07
C ALA A 140 13.73 -16.60 17.68
N PHE A 141 13.01 -16.49 16.57
CA PHE A 141 12.42 -15.24 16.13
C PHE A 141 11.03 -14.99 16.72
N PHE A 142 10.29 -16.04 17.07
CA PHE A 142 9.00 -15.95 17.75
C PHE A 142 9.08 -15.16 19.07
N ALA A 143 10.19 -15.29 19.79
CA ALA A 143 10.44 -14.56 21.05
C ALA A 143 10.51 -13.03 20.89
N ASN A 144 10.66 -12.50 19.67
CA ASN A 144 10.63 -11.06 19.41
C ASN A 144 9.19 -10.50 19.32
N TYR A 145 8.18 -11.38 19.29
CA TYR A 145 6.79 -10.99 19.21
C TYR A 145 6.13 -10.94 20.60
N ASP A 146 5.14 -10.06 20.73
CA ASP A 146 4.23 -10.07 21.88
C ASP A 146 2.99 -10.91 21.59
N ILE A 147 2.48 -11.60 22.59
CA ILE A 147 1.15 -12.20 22.51
C ILE A 147 0.09 -11.12 22.76
N GLY A 148 -0.82 -10.94 21.79
CA GLY A 148 -1.96 -10.03 21.86
C GLY A 148 -3.29 -10.72 22.18
N ALA A 149 -4.38 -9.96 22.08
CA ALA A 149 -5.74 -10.48 22.28
C ALA A 149 -6.08 -11.55 21.23
N THR A 150 -6.86 -12.56 21.65
CA THR A 150 -7.36 -13.61 20.75
C THR A 150 -8.25 -13.04 19.65
N VAL A 151 -8.29 -13.71 18.51
CA VAL A 151 -9.18 -13.45 17.37
C VAL A 151 -10.25 -14.54 17.38
N ALA A 152 -11.47 -14.20 17.77
CA ALA A 152 -12.62 -15.09 17.74
C ALA A 152 -13.41 -15.00 16.42
N GLY A 153 -13.14 -13.99 15.60
CA GLY A 153 -13.72 -13.87 14.25
C GLY A 153 -13.32 -12.58 13.54
N ALA A 154 -13.98 -12.32 12.40
CA ALA A 154 -13.67 -11.21 11.49
C ALA A 154 -13.80 -9.80 12.08
N ASP A 155 -14.54 -9.64 13.18
CA ASP A 155 -14.66 -8.34 13.87
C ASP A 155 -13.46 -8.05 14.79
N ASP A 156 -12.72 -9.09 15.20
CA ASP A 156 -11.56 -8.96 16.08
C ASP A 156 -10.28 -8.65 15.30
N TYR A 157 -10.19 -9.07 14.04
CA TYR A 157 -9.02 -8.90 13.20
C TYR A 157 -9.40 -8.79 11.72
N VAL A 158 -8.82 -7.80 11.05
CA VAL A 158 -9.13 -7.47 9.67
C VAL A 158 -7.81 -7.46 8.89
N PRO A 159 -7.52 -8.47 8.04
CA PRO A 159 -6.23 -8.58 7.36
C PRO A 159 -5.94 -7.38 6.45
N ALA A 160 -6.95 -6.94 5.71
CA ALA A 160 -6.89 -5.78 4.84
C ALA A 160 -6.44 -4.51 5.58
N TYR A 161 -6.94 -4.32 6.80
CA TYR A 161 -6.56 -3.21 7.66
C TYR A 161 -5.06 -3.28 8.00
N GLU A 162 -4.64 -4.42 8.56
CA GLU A 162 -3.28 -4.64 9.03
C GLU A 162 -2.27 -4.46 7.89
N LEU A 163 -2.62 -4.95 6.69
CA LEU A 163 -1.84 -4.80 5.46
C LEU A 163 -1.68 -3.35 5.02
N HIS A 164 -2.75 -2.58 5.10
CA HIS A 164 -2.85 -1.28 4.45
C HIS A 164 -2.33 -0.14 5.33
N MET A 165 -2.54 -0.25 6.63
CA MET A 165 -2.14 0.76 7.62
C MET A 165 -0.74 0.54 8.19
N ASN A 166 -0.20 -0.66 8.00
CA ASN A 166 1.18 -0.98 8.35
C ASN A 166 1.94 -1.51 7.13
N GLY A 167 1.58 -0.98 5.95
CA GLY A 167 2.18 -1.35 4.67
C GLY A 167 3.65 -0.98 4.53
N GLU A 168 4.18 -0.19 5.46
CA GLU A 168 5.59 0.16 5.53
C GLU A 168 6.26 -0.48 6.74
N ILE A 169 7.45 -1.06 6.54
CA ILE A 169 8.17 -1.80 7.59
C ILE A 169 8.39 -0.92 8.82
N PHE A 170 8.80 0.34 8.66
CA PHE A 170 9.05 1.23 9.80
C PHE A 170 7.83 1.42 10.71
N GLN A 171 6.62 1.38 10.15
CA GLN A 171 5.37 1.53 10.92
C GLN A 171 5.05 0.27 11.73
N THR A 172 5.57 -0.89 11.31
CA THR A 172 5.45 -2.15 12.06
C THR A 172 6.49 -2.33 13.14
N LEU A 173 7.65 -1.71 12.96
CA LEU A 173 8.74 -1.72 13.94
C LEU A 173 8.44 -0.80 15.12
N ASP A 174 7.67 0.27 14.89
CA ASP A 174 7.18 1.12 15.97
C ASP A 174 6.12 0.36 16.78
N ARG A 175 6.25 0.42 18.11
CA ARG A 175 5.46 -0.37 19.05
C ARG A 175 4.45 0.55 19.72
N PRO A 176 3.25 0.75 19.12
CA PRO A 176 2.25 1.58 19.77
C PRO A 176 1.86 0.94 21.12
N ALA A 177 2.02 1.71 22.19
CA ALA A 177 1.54 1.36 23.52
C ALA A 177 0.03 1.63 23.57
N GLY A 178 -0.79 0.60 23.42
CA GLY A 178 -2.25 0.74 23.50
C GLY A 178 -2.97 -0.59 23.63
N GLY A 179 -4.02 -0.61 24.46
CA GLY A 179 -4.97 -1.71 24.58
C GLY A 179 -6.25 -1.42 23.79
N ALA A 180 -7.01 -2.47 23.47
CA ALA A 180 -8.21 -2.36 22.64
C ALA A 180 -9.29 -1.45 23.28
N GLY A 181 -9.49 -0.25 22.73
CA GLY A 181 -10.62 0.63 23.06
C GLY A 181 -11.92 0.18 22.37
N ALA A 182 -13.08 0.66 22.83
CA ALA A 182 -14.40 0.35 22.26
C ALA A 182 -14.51 0.73 20.77
N ALA A 183 -15.35 0.00 20.01
CA ALA A 183 -15.54 0.23 18.58
C ALA A 183 -16.08 1.65 18.37
N PRO A 184 -15.43 2.52 17.60
CA PRO A 184 -16.11 3.72 17.13
C PRO A 184 -17.24 3.26 16.22
N GLN A 185 -18.42 3.86 16.36
CA GLN A 185 -19.53 3.59 15.46
C GLN A 185 -19.46 4.55 14.27
N SER A 186 -19.81 4.08 13.07
CA SER A 186 -20.05 4.94 11.91
C SER A 186 -21.54 5.24 11.78
N MET A 187 -21.86 6.40 11.22
CA MET A 187 -23.20 6.69 10.68
C MET A 187 -23.47 5.76 9.50
N ASN A 188 -24.75 5.57 9.17
CA ASN A 188 -25.13 4.90 7.93
C ASN A 188 -24.42 5.58 6.75
N GLY A 189 -23.56 4.82 6.07
CA GLY A 189 -22.98 5.28 4.82
C GLY A 189 -24.02 5.34 3.72
N THR A 190 -23.75 6.15 2.72
CA THR A 190 -24.63 6.22 1.55
C THR A 190 -24.00 5.42 0.42
N LEU A 191 -24.70 4.37 0.01
CA LEU A 191 -24.32 3.42 -1.04
C LEU A 191 -25.47 3.26 -2.04
N PRO A 192 -25.17 3.06 -3.34
CA PRO A 192 -26.19 2.61 -4.28
C PRO A 192 -26.65 1.19 -3.93
N SER A 193 -27.91 0.85 -4.22
CA SER A 193 -28.40 -0.52 -4.08
C SER A 193 -27.81 -1.46 -5.14
N SER A 194 -27.46 -0.93 -6.32
CA SER A 194 -26.91 -1.71 -7.41
C SER A 194 -26.05 -0.89 -8.38
N ILE A 195 -25.15 -1.58 -9.08
CA ILE A 195 -24.29 -1.06 -10.15
C ILE A 195 -24.30 -2.03 -11.35
N GLY A 196 -23.90 -1.57 -12.54
CA GLY A 196 -23.70 -2.45 -13.70
C GLY A 196 -22.35 -3.17 -13.67
N ALA A 197 -22.23 -4.29 -14.39
CA ALA A 197 -20.95 -4.97 -14.60
C ALA A 197 -19.92 -4.04 -15.28
N GLY A 198 -18.68 -4.04 -14.80
CA GLY A 198 -17.62 -3.12 -15.22
C GLY A 198 -17.74 -1.70 -14.67
N SER A 199 -18.74 -1.44 -13.82
CA SER A 199 -18.92 -0.16 -13.12
C SER A 199 -18.40 -0.22 -11.69
N GLY A 200 -18.52 0.90 -10.98
CA GLY A 200 -18.15 1.06 -9.57
C GLY A 200 -19.15 1.94 -8.83
N PHE A 201 -18.81 2.34 -7.62
CA PHE A 201 -19.64 3.22 -6.81
C PHE A 201 -18.79 4.18 -5.98
N TYR A 202 -19.38 5.33 -5.67
CA TYR A 202 -18.87 6.27 -4.69
C TYR A 202 -19.50 5.95 -3.33
N ALA A 203 -18.67 5.70 -2.34
CA ALA A 203 -19.10 5.49 -0.97
C ALA A 203 -18.67 6.65 -0.11
N GLU A 204 -19.53 7.01 0.85
CA GLU A 204 -19.22 7.97 1.88
C GLU A 204 -19.83 7.52 3.19
N THR A 205 -19.10 7.74 4.27
CA THR A 205 -19.54 7.49 5.63
C THR A 205 -18.94 8.55 6.55
N ALA A 206 -19.48 8.68 7.75
CA ALA A 206 -18.95 9.55 8.77
C ALA A 206 -18.93 8.85 10.12
N MET A 207 -17.99 9.21 10.99
CA MET A 207 -17.96 8.72 12.37
C MET A 207 -19.10 9.31 13.20
N LEU A 208 -19.77 8.49 14.01
CA LEU A 208 -20.76 8.98 14.99
C LEU A 208 -20.11 9.62 16.23
N SER A 209 -18.90 9.19 16.60
CA SER A 209 -18.19 9.67 17.78
C SER A 209 -16.69 9.88 17.48
N PRO A 210 -16.29 11.07 17.01
CA PRO A 210 -14.91 11.35 16.60
C PRO A 210 -13.92 11.49 17.77
N SER A 211 -14.36 11.45 19.04
CA SER A 211 -13.47 11.69 20.19
C SER A 211 -12.45 10.57 20.45
N ASN A 212 -12.68 9.37 19.92
CA ASN A 212 -11.81 8.19 20.13
C ASN A 212 -11.23 7.64 18.83
N ALA A 213 -11.45 8.29 17.69
CA ALA A 213 -11.07 7.77 16.40
C ALA A 213 -10.38 8.85 15.55
N ASP A 214 -9.17 8.53 15.10
CA ASP A 214 -8.29 9.43 14.33
C ASP A 214 -8.44 9.19 12.83
N ARG A 215 -8.82 7.98 12.42
CA ARG A 215 -8.83 7.56 11.01
C ARG A 215 -10.01 6.69 10.64
N MET A 216 -10.46 6.83 9.40
CA MET A 216 -11.43 5.94 8.77
C MET A 216 -10.83 5.28 7.53
N LEU A 217 -11.30 4.07 7.25
CA LEU A 217 -11.06 3.40 5.98
C LEU A 217 -12.38 2.91 5.40
N LEU A 218 -12.42 2.79 4.07
CA LEU A 218 -13.48 2.08 3.36
C LEU A 218 -12.88 0.93 2.57
N ALA A 219 -13.50 -0.24 2.67
CA ALA A 219 -13.15 -1.42 1.89
C ALA A 219 -14.35 -2.01 1.17
N ALA A 220 -14.08 -2.59 0.01
CA ALA A 220 -15.03 -3.36 -0.79
C ALA A 220 -14.44 -4.76 -1.02
N ASN A 221 -15.12 -5.81 -0.55
CA ASN A 221 -14.60 -7.19 -0.53
C ASN A 221 -13.17 -7.26 0.03
N ASP A 222 -12.96 -6.66 1.20
CA ASP A 222 -11.67 -6.60 1.90
C ASP A 222 -10.55 -5.85 1.15
N VAL A 223 -10.85 -5.15 0.05
CA VAL A 223 -9.90 -4.26 -0.62
C VAL A 223 -10.18 -2.81 -0.20
N VAL A 224 -9.24 -2.20 0.52
CA VAL A 224 -9.34 -0.80 0.95
C VAL A 224 -9.22 0.12 -0.27
N PHE A 225 -10.22 0.97 -0.49
CA PHE A 225 -10.27 1.92 -1.60
C PHE A 225 -10.27 3.39 -1.15
N ALA A 226 -10.52 3.67 0.13
CA ALA A 226 -10.43 5.02 0.69
C ALA A 226 -9.72 5.03 2.04
N ARG A 227 -8.89 6.07 2.26
CA ARG A 227 -8.22 6.37 3.51
C ARG A 227 -8.50 7.81 3.90
N CYS A 228 -8.94 8.03 5.13
CA CYS A 228 -9.37 9.35 5.56
C CYS A 228 -8.85 9.64 6.96
N GLU A 229 -8.20 10.79 7.11
CA GLU A 229 -7.70 11.32 8.39
C GLU A 229 -8.70 12.27 9.05
N THR A 230 -9.95 12.24 8.58
CA THR A 230 -11.03 13.08 9.07
C THR A 230 -12.21 12.21 9.49
N SER A 231 -13.17 12.82 10.18
CA SER A 231 -14.40 12.16 10.64
C SER A 231 -15.37 11.80 9.50
N VAL A 232 -15.09 12.21 8.26
CA VAL A 232 -15.86 11.86 7.06
C VAL A 232 -14.93 11.15 6.09
N CYS A 233 -15.33 9.97 5.63
CA CYS A 233 -14.54 9.22 4.68
C CYS A 233 -15.31 8.91 3.43
N ALA A 234 -14.68 9.19 2.29
CA ALA A 234 -15.28 8.97 0.99
C ALA A 234 -14.25 8.51 -0.04
N GLY A 235 -14.72 7.74 -1.02
CA GLY A 235 -13.89 7.30 -2.13
C GLY A 235 -14.69 6.48 -3.14
N VAL A 236 -14.02 6.12 -4.24
CA VAL A 236 -14.61 5.32 -5.33
C VAL A 236 -14.05 3.91 -5.28
N ALA A 237 -14.92 2.91 -5.37
CA ALA A 237 -14.56 1.51 -5.46
C ALA A 237 -14.94 0.94 -6.84
N GLY A 238 -14.09 0.08 -7.40
CA GLY A 238 -14.29 -0.58 -8.70
C GLY A 238 -13.18 -0.23 -9.72
N PRO A 239 -13.35 -0.63 -11.00
CA PRO A 239 -14.49 -1.34 -11.57
C PRO A 239 -14.62 -2.79 -11.08
N PHE A 240 -15.85 -3.32 -11.05
CA PHE A 240 -16.14 -4.70 -10.65
C PHE A 240 -16.74 -5.52 -11.81
N PHE A 241 -16.19 -6.71 -12.05
CA PHE A 241 -16.61 -7.57 -13.18
C PHE A 241 -17.19 -8.92 -12.76
N ASN A 242 -16.65 -9.52 -11.69
CA ASN A 242 -16.80 -10.96 -11.43
C ASN A 242 -17.50 -11.29 -10.10
N ALA A 243 -18.25 -10.34 -9.53
CA ALA A 243 -18.97 -10.54 -8.27
C ALA A 243 -20.47 -10.30 -8.45
N GLU A 244 -21.29 -11.06 -7.73
CA GLU A 244 -22.74 -10.85 -7.68
C GLU A 244 -23.11 -9.77 -6.63
N ASN A 245 -22.35 -9.74 -5.54
CA ASN A 245 -22.52 -8.84 -4.41
C ASN A 245 -21.16 -8.30 -3.97
N ILE A 246 -21.09 -7.00 -3.73
CA ILE A 246 -19.92 -6.35 -3.13
C ILE A 246 -20.26 -6.00 -1.69
N LYS A 247 -19.56 -6.62 -0.74
CA LYS A 247 -19.65 -6.25 0.67
C LYS A 247 -18.84 -4.96 0.89
N VAL A 248 -19.49 -3.94 1.44
CA VAL A 248 -18.85 -2.65 1.71
C VAL A 248 -18.78 -2.44 3.21
N GLU A 249 -17.58 -2.13 3.68
CA GLU A 249 -17.27 -2.02 5.09
C GLU A 249 -16.51 -0.72 5.32
N SER A 250 -16.86 -0.06 6.41
CA SER A 250 -16.04 1.00 6.97
C SER A 250 -15.24 0.45 8.14
N TYR A 251 -14.14 1.11 8.44
CA TYR A 251 -13.33 0.81 9.62
C TYR A 251 -13.04 2.11 10.31
N ALA A 252 -13.26 2.15 11.61
CA ALA A 252 -12.90 3.30 12.42
C ALA A 252 -11.77 2.91 13.38
N CYS A 253 -10.77 3.77 13.43
CA CYS A 253 -9.47 3.50 14.04
C CYS A 253 -9.17 4.51 15.13
N ASP A 254 -8.75 4.02 16.30
CA ASP A 254 -8.25 4.88 17.37
C ASP A 254 -6.81 5.36 17.11
N ALA A 255 -6.36 6.29 17.96
CA ALA A 255 -5.00 6.83 17.90
C ALA A 255 -3.89 5.77 18.11
N TYR A 256 -4.24 4.58 18.60
CA TYR A 256 -3.33 3.48 18.84
C TYR A 256 -3.32 2.44 17.71
N ARG A 257 -3.94 2.75 16.57
CA ARG A 257 -4.06 1.85 15.41
C ARG A 257 -4.87 0.58 15.72
N THR A 258 -5.75 0.64 16.72
CA THR A 258 -6.78 -0.40 16.88
C THR A 258 -7.98 0.01 16.07
N CYS A 259 -8.38 -0.82 15.11
CA CYS A 259 -9.53 -0.55 14.26
C CYS A 259 -10.60 -1.58 14.44
N ARG A 260 -11.84 -1.13 14.31
CA ARG A 260 -13.01 -1.99 14.39
C ARG A 260 -13.79 -1.88 13.10
N ARG A 261 -14.25 -3.04 12.62
CA ARG A 261 -15.13 -3.12 11.46
C ARG A 261 -16.47 -2.49 11.81
N THR A 262 -16.93 -1.60 10.97
CA THR A 262 -18.26 -1.03 10.97
C THR A 262 -18.91 -1.40 9.64
N ALA A 263 -19.92 -2.26 9.66
CA ALA A 263 -20.59 -2.69 8.44
C ALA A 263 -21.30 -1.49 7.79
N LEU A 264 -21.11 -1.30 6.47
CA LEU A 264 -21.76 -0.22 5.72
C LEU A 264 -22.94 -0.74 4.91
N GLY A 265 -22.81 -1.91 4.28
CA GLY A 265 -23.87 -2.55 3.52
C GLY A 265 -23.34 -3.46 2.41
N SER A 266 -24.19 -3.74 1.43
CA SER A 266 -23.84 -4.49 0.23
C SER A 266 -24.40 -3.80 -1.02
N VAL A 267 -23.65 -3.89 -2.12
CA VAL A 267 -24.04 -3.38 -3.44
C VAL A 267 -24.20 -4.57 -4.39
N HIS A 268 -25.35 -4.67 -5.05
CA HIS A 268 -25.63 -5.74 -6.03
C HIS A 268 -25.05 -5.38 -7.40
N ILE A 269 -24.42 -6.35 -8.08
CA ILE A 269 -23.95 -6.16 -9.45
C ILE A 269 -24.98 -6.72 -10.42
N LEU A 270 -25.46 -5.87 -11.32
CA LEU A 270 -26.36 -6.24 -12.40
C LEU A 270 -25.54 -6.73 -13.60
N PRO A 271 -25.99 -7.80 -14.28
CA PRO A 271 -25.25 -8.38 -15.41
C PRO A 271 -25.16 -7.46 -16.64
N SER A 272 -26.01 -6.43 -16.75
CA SER A 272 -25.91 -5.43 -17.80
C SER A 272 -24.83 -4.39 -17.46
N SER A 273 -23.85 -4.21 -18.35
CA SER A 273 -22.82 -3.17 -18.22
C SER A 273 -23.35 -1.74 -18.44
N SER A 274 -24.54 -1.60 -19.03
CA SER A 274 -25.14 -0.29 -19.26
C SER A 274 -25.89 0.18 -18.03
N MET A 275 -25.34 1.17 -17.33
CA MET A 275 -26.20 2.11 -16.63
C MET A 275 -26.87 2.97 -17.70
N PRO A 276 -28.20 2.96 -17.83
CA PRO A 276 -28.87 3.56 -18.99
C PRO A 276 -28.65 5.08 -19.13
N ASN A 277 -28.13 5.73 -18.09
CA ASN A 277 -28.05 7.18 -17.99
C ASN A 277 -26.69 7.70 -17.54
N LEU A 278 -25.58 6.97 -17.69
CA LEU A 278 -24.26 7.57 -17.46
C LEU A 278 -23.22 6.91 -18.37
N SER A 279 -22.61 7.70 -19.23
CA SER A 279 -21.47 7.29 -20.06
C SER A 279 -20.37 8.32 -19.94
N VAL A 280 -19.14 7.87 -20.11
CA VAL A 280 -17.96 8.71 -19.97
C VAL A 280 -17.06 8.53 -21.19
N ASN A 281 -16.62 9.65 -21.77
CA ASN A 281 -15.65 9.69 -22.84
C ASN A 281 -14.42 10.44 -22.35
N PHE A 282 -13.26 9.80 -22.45
CA PHE A 282 -12.00 10.39 -22.08
C PHE A 282 -11.15 10.53 -23.33
N ASP A 283 -10.69 11.75 -23.59
CA ASP A 283 -9.92 12.10 -24.78
C ASP A 283 -8.78 13.05 -24.41
N HIS A 284 -7.82 13.21 -25.32
CA HIS A 284 -6.67 14.08 -25.14
C HIS A 284 -6.29 14.79 -26.43
N HIS A 285 -5.76 16.01 -26.28
CA HIS A 285 -5.16 16.77 -27.37
C HIS A 285 -3.69 17.06 -27.04
N ILE A 286 -2.78 16.66 -27.94
CA ILE A 286 -1.34 16.85 -27.78
C ILE A 286 -0.94 18.26 -28.21
N GLY A 287 -0.44 19.04 -27.26
CA GLY A 287 0.24 20.32 -27.51
C GLY A 287 1.75 20.16 -27.71
N THR A 288 2.50 21.25 -27.53
CA THR A 288 3.96 21.25 -27.76
C THR A 288 4.78 20.60 -26.66
N LYS A 289 4.34 20.71 -25.39
CA LYS A 289 5.01 20.11 -24.21
C LYS A 289 4.06 19.43 -23.22
N THR A 290 2.75 19.64 -23.39
CA THR A 290 1.68 19.17 -22.51
C THR A 290 0.55 18.63 -23.36
N ALA A 291 -0.33 17.85 -22.73
CA ALA A 291 -1.59 17.41 -23.31
C ALA A 291 -2.76 18.03 -22.56
N THR A 292 -3.77 18.49 -23.29
CA THR A 292 -5.07 18.84 -22.70
C THR A 292 -5.90 17.58 -22.61
N LEU A 293 -6.23 17.16 -21.40
CA LEU A 293 -7.08 16.02 -21.12
C LEU A 293 -8.53 16.50 -21.00
N THR A 294 -9.45 15.87 -21.73
CA THR A 294 -10.88 16.21 -21.70
C THR A 294 -11.69 14.98 -21.32
N LEU A 295 -12.43 15.10 -20.23
CA LEU A 295 -13.36 14.10 -19.76
C LEU A 295 -14.79 14.63 -19.93
N ALA A 296 -15.58 13.97 -20.75
CA ALA A 296 -16.98 14.29 -20.97
C ALA A 296 -17.87 13.19 -20.40
N ALA A 297 -18.82 13.56 -19.55
CA ALA A 297 -19.85 12.66 -19.05
C ALA A 297 -21.21 13.05 -19.65
N SER A 298 -21.98 12.04 -20.06
CA SER A 298 -23.34 12.25 -20.56
C SER A 298 -24.34 11.31 -19.90
N GLY A 299 -25.55 11.83 -19.69
CA GLY A 299 -26.59 11.14 -18.95
C GLY A 299 -26.47 11.41 -17.44
N GLY A 300 -27.62 11.63 -16.79
CA GLY A 300 -27.69 12.01 -15.37
C GLY A 300 -27.08 13.37 -15.09
N THR A 301 -27.27 13.88 -13.88
CA THR A 301 -26.47 14.98 -13.32
C THR A 301 -25.22 14.33 -12.71
N PRO A 302 -24.02 14.52 -13.32
CA PRO A 302 -22.80 13.99 -12.74
C PRO A 302 -22.60 14.63 -11.36
N SER A 303 -22.51 13.81 -10.33
CA SER A 303 -22.33 14.31 -8.97
C SER A 303 -20.87 14.64 -8.71
N HIS A 304 -19.91 14.03 -9.43
CA HIS A 304 -18.47 14.29 -9.39
C HIS A 304 -17.79 13.74 -10.66
N ILE A 305 -16.94 14.54 -11.34
CA ILE A 305 -16.11 14.10 -12.49
C ILE A 305 -14.64 14.21 -12.09
N SER A 306 -13.84 13.14 -12.27
CA SER A 306 -12.42 13.15 -11.89
C SER A 306 -11.48 12.51 -12.91
N ILE A 307 -10.28 13.07 -12.97
CA ILE A 307 -9.14 12.60 -13.76
C ILE A 307 -7.99 12.32 -12.79
N THR A 308 -7.31 11.19 -12.95
CA THR A 308 -6.18 10.78 -12.11
C THR A 308 -5.00 10.34 -12.99
N ARG A 309 -3.78 10.45 -12.46
CA ARG A 309 -2.54 9.96 -13.08
C ARG A 309 -1.97 8.80 -12.26
N GLU A 310 -1.16 7.93 -12.87
CA GLU A 310 -0.47 6.79 -12.22
C GLU A 310 0.26 7.11 -10.89
N ALA A 311 0.60 8.37 -10.61
CA ALA A 311 1.28 8.80 -9.39
C ALA A 311 0.36 9.46 -8.34
N GLY A 312 -0.97 9.24 -8.39
CA GLY A 312 -1.88 9.60 -7.30
C GLY A 312 -2.31 11.07 -7.23
N GLN A 313 -1.98 11.89 -8.23
CA GLN A 313 -2.54 13.24 -8.34
C GLN A 313 -3.91 13.17 -9.02
N THR A 314 -4.96 13.46 -8.25
CA THR A 314 -6.34 13.50 -8.72
C THR A 314 -6.77 14.94 -8.91
N THR A 315 -7.31 15.25 -10.09
CA THR A 315 -8.02 16.50 -10.36
C THR A 315 -9.51 16.19 -10.37
N THR A 316 -10.24 16.78 -9.43
CA THR A 316 -11.71 16.68 -9.36
C THR A 316 -12.32 17.96 -9.89
N CYS A 317 -13.20 17.84 -10.87
CA CYS A 317 -13.99 18.95 -11.38
C CYS A 317 -15.34 19.04 -10.65
N ALA A 318 -15.89 20.26 -10.57
CA ALA A 318 -17.26 20.49 -10.14
C ALA A 318 -18.26 19.82 -11.11
N ASN A 319 -19.54 19.80 -10.74
CA ASN A 319 -20.64 19.08 -11.42
C ASN A 319 -20.99 19.71 -12.79
N THR A 320 -20.07 19.60 -13.73
CA THR A 320 -20.20 19.99 -15.13
C THR A 320 -20.21 18.73 -15.98
N ASN A 321 -20.77 18.77 -17.19
CA ASN A 321 -20.75 17.61 -18.10
C ASN A 321 -19.37 17.41 -18.77
N VAL A 322 -18.45 18.36 -18.58
CA VAL A 322 -17.10 18.33 -19.17
C VAL A 322 -16.09 18.83 -18.14
N CYS A 323 -15.00 18.09 -17.99
CA CYS A 323 -13.86 18.39 -17.14
C CYS A 323 -12.59 18.44 -18.01
N GLN A 324 -11.81 19.51 -17.88
CA GLN A 324 -10.56 19.67 -18.62
C GLN A 324 -9.41 19.96 -17.66
N THR A 325 -8.27 19.32 -17.90
CA THR A 325 -7.04 19.55 -17.15
C THR A 325 -5.82 19.44 -18.06
N GLU A 326 -4.70 20.03 -17.67
CA GLU A 326 -3.44 19.92 -18.40
C GLU A 326 -2.52 18.88 -17.78
N SER A 327 -1.89 18.09 -18.62
CA SER A 327 -0.84 17.18 -18.17
C SER A 327 0.37 17.98 -17.64
N PRO A 328 1.13 17.43 -16.69
CA PRO A 328 2.49 17.90 -16.48
C PRO A 328 3.34 17.77 -17.75
N PRO A 329 4.51 18.43 -17.83
CA PRO A 329 5.41 18.32 -18.98
C PRO A 329 5.71 16.87 -19.35
N LEU A 330 5.53 16.54 -20.63
CA LEU A 330 5.63 15.18 -21.19
C LEU A 330 7.09 14.74 -21.42
N SER A 331 8.06 15.23 -20.65
CA SER A 331 9.49 14.94 -20.86
C SER A 331 10.04 13.76 -20.04
N LEU A 332 9.24 13.15 -19.14
CA LEU A 332 9.73 12.16 -18.16
C LEU A 332 9.19 10.74 -18.38
N GLY A 333 8.74 10.43 -19.59
CA GLY A 333 8.27 9.09 -19.96
C GLY A 333 6.76 9.02 -20.20
N PRO A 334 6.23 7.82 -20.50
CA PRO A 334 4.81 7.64 -20.72
C PRO A 334 4.06 7.86 -19.40
N TYR A 335 2.94 8.56 -19.47
CA TYR A 335 2.03 8.70 -18.35
C TYR A 335 0.69 8.10 -18.70
N THR A 336 0.21 7.18 -17.85
CA THR A 336 -1.16 6.69 -17.94
C THR A 336 -2.07 7.55 -17.08
N TYR A 337 -3.17 7.96 -17.69
CA TYR A 337 -4.24 8.72 -17.09
C TYR A 337 -5.50 7.86 -17.04
N THR A 338 -6.19 7.93 -15.91
CA THR A 338 -7.48 7.27 -15.69
C THR A 338 -8.54 8.31 -15.41
N ALA A 339 -9.78 7.98 -15.73
CA ALA A 339 -10.89 8.89 -15.63
C ALA A 339 -12.16 8.16 -15.22
N LEU A 340 -12.98 8.82 -14.41
CA LEU A 340 -14.26 8.30 -13.96
C LEU A 340 -15.29 9.42 -13.79
N ALA A 341 -16.56 9.04 -13.84
CA ALA A 341 -17.68 9.92 -13.54
C ALA A 341 -18.70 9.16 -12.69
N CYS A 342 -19.31 9.84 -11.72
CA CYS A 342 -20.37 9.28 -10.89
C CYS A 342 -21.67 10.09 -11.03
N ASP A 343 -22.83 9.44 -10.93
CA ASP A 343 -24.14 10.10 -10.91
C ASP A 343 -24.59 10.48 -9.49
N GLU A 344 -25.71 11.19 -9.35
CA GLU A 344 -26.34 11.51 -8.04
C GLU A 344 -26.70 10.27 -7.21
N ALA A 345 -26.96 9.13 -7.87
CA ALA A 345 -27.18 7.85 -7.21
C ALA A 345 -25.87 7.18 -6.75
N ARG A 346 -24.72 7.84 -6.93
CA ARG A 346 -23.37 7.40 -6.54
C ARG A 346 -22.88 6.17 -7.27
N ARG A 347 -23.41 5.91 -8.46
CA ARG A 347 -22.91 4.86 -9.34
C ARG A 347 -21.89 5.47 -10.28
N CYS A 348 -20.76 4.80 -10.46
CA CYS A 348 -19.62 5.34 -11.19
C CYS A 348 -19.30 4.49 -12.42
N VAL A 349 -18.98 5.16 -13.53
CA VAL A 349 -18.46 4.55 -14.75
C VAL A 349 -17.00 4.97 -14.95
N PHE A 350 -16.21 4.07 -15.52
CA PHE A 350 -14.80 4.28 -15.78
C PHE A 350 -14.59 4.41 -17.28
N ALA A 351 -13.74 5.36 -17.67
CA ALA A 351 -13.27 5.45 -19.04
C ALA A 351 -12.06 4.52 -19.22
N ASP A 352 -11.81 4.12 -20.47
CA ASP A 352 -10.57 3.43 -20.81
C ASP A 352 -9.37 4.33 -20.49
N PRO A 353 -8.30 3.80 -19.87
CA PRO A 353 -7.10 4.57 -19.59
C PRO A 353 -6.43 5.09 -20.86
N ILE A 354 -5.86 6.29 -20.80
CA ILE A 354 -5.06 6.88 -21.88
C ILE A 354 -3.61 6.91 -21.46
N THR A 355 -2.72 6.35 -22.29
CA THR A 355 -1.27 6.46 -22.09
C THR A 355 -0.69 7.44 -23.11
N ILE A 356 -0.06 8.50 -22.63
CA ILE A 356 0.60 9.51 -23.46
C ILE A 356 2.10 9.34 -23.32
N GLY A 357 2.79 9.04 -24.42
CA GLY A 357 4.24 8.91 -24.47
C GLY A 357 4.99 10.24 -24.33
N PRO A 358 6.32 10.20 -24.13
CA PRO A 358 7.11 11.40 -24.03
C PRO A 358 7.14 12.18 -25.35
N LEU A 359 7.09 13.52 -25.28
CA LEU A 359 7.30 14.40 -26.42
C LEU A 359 8.75 14.89 -26.40
N TYR A 360 9.48 14.61 -27.48
CA TYR A 360 10.89 15.01 -27.67
C TYR A 360 11.01 16.34 -28.40
#